data_AF-A0AAJ2A376-F1
#
_entry.id   AF-A0AAJ2A376-F1
#
_cell.length_a   1.000
_cell.length_b   1.000
_cell.length_c   1.000
_cell.angle_alpha   90.00
_cell.angle_beta   90.00
_cell.angle_gamma   90.00
#
_symmetry.space_group_name_H-M   'P 1'
#
loop_
_entity.id
_entity.type
_entity.pdbx_description
1 polymer ?
#
loop_
_entity_poly.entity_id
_entity_poly.type
_entity_poly.pdbx_seq_one_letter_code
_entity_poly.pdbx_strand_id
1 'polypeptide(L)'
;MQPGSWRTDKTSSAQRGYGFKWQKARAAFLAVHPFCAFCLRDAGIAATSIEAIILACAERRIALPYASVVDHMDPHRGDMKVFWDSARWQSLCARHHSGEKQSQEARG
;
A
#
# COMPACT_ATOMS: atom_id res chain seq x y z
N MET A 1 -3.63 -26.10 -4.95
CA MET A 1 -4.30 -25.22 -3.98
C MET A 1 -4.12 -25.83 -2.61
N GLN A 2 -3.55 -25.09 -1.64
CA GLN A 2 -3.38 -25.57 -0.27
C GLN A 2 -4.72 -25.37 0.48
N PRO A 3 -5.37 -26.43 1.01
CA PRO A 3 -6.57 -26.29 1.85
C PRO A 3 -6.27 -25.44 3.08
N GLY A 4 -7.21 -24.56 3.50
CA GLY A 4 -7.06 -23.72 4.69
C GLY A 4 -6.27 -22.43 4.48
N SER A 5 -6.11 -21.98 3.24
CA SER A 5 -5.58 -20.64 2.97
C SER A 5 -6.66 -19.60 3.23
N TRP A 6 -6.37 -18.57 4.02
CA TRP A 6 -7.28 -17.44 4.24
C TRP A 6 -7.77 -16.78 2.93
N ARG A 7 -7.04 -17.00 1.82
CA ARG A 7 -7.41 -16.58 0.46
C ARG A 7 -8.49 -17.46 -0.17
N THR A 8 -8.52 -18.76 0.15
CA THR A 8 -9.45 -19.76 -0.40
C THR A 8 -10.70 -19.97 0.44
N ASP A 9 -10.65 -19.67 1.75
CA ASP A 9 -11.77 -19.94 2.67
C ASP A 9 -12.92 -18.92 2.56
N LYS A 10 -12.70 -17.83 1.81
CA LYS A 10 -13.69 -16.75 1.60
C LYS A 10 -13.87 -16.47 0.12
N THR A 11 -15.12 -16.56 -0.35
CA THR A 11 -15.46 -16.55 -1.78
C THR A 11 -15.38 -15.18 -2.44
N SER A 12 -15.42 -14.06 -1.69
CA SER A 12 -15.27 -12.70 -2.24
C SER A 12 -14.21 -11.83 -1.54
N SER A 13 -13.71 -10.81 -2.25
CA SER A 13 -12.80 -9.80 -1.69
C SER A 13 -13.42 -9.03 -0.53
N ALA A 14 -14.72 -8.75 -0.60
CA ALA A 14 -15.47 -8.08 0.45
C ALA A 14 -15.50 -8.91 1.74
N GLN A 15 -15.73 -10.23 1.64
CA GLN A 15 -15.67 -11.14 2.80
C GLN A 15 -14.26 -11.20 3.42
N ARG A 16 -13.21 -11.02 2.60
CA ARG A 16 -11.82 -10.90 3.06
C ARG A 16 -11.49 -9.56 3.72
N GLY A 17 -12.43 -8.61 3.76
CA GLY A 17 -12.27 -7.30 4.41
C GLY A 17 -12.20 -6.14 3.43
N TYR A 18 -12.00 -6.38 2.13
CA TYR A 18 -11.79 -5.36 1.10
C TYR A 18 -13.10 -4.73 0.57
N GLY A 19 -14.14 -4.61 1.41
CA GLY A 19 -15.44 -4.04 1.05
C GLY A 19 -15.53 -2.52 1.19
N PHE A 20 -16.74 -1.97 1.29
CA PHE A 20 -17.00 -0.52 1.38
C PHE A 20 -16.23 0.18 2.52
N LYS A 21 -16.19 -0.43 3.72
CA LYS A 21 -15.44 0.12 4.86
C LYS A 21 -13.95 0.28 4.51
N TRP A 22 -13.37 -0.69 3.80
CA TRP A 22 -11.99 -0.63 3.35
C TRP A 22 -11.80 0.45 2.30
N GLN A 23 -12.69 0.56 1.32
CA GLN A 23 -12.61 1.61 0.30
C GLN A 23 -12.61 3.02 0.92
N LYS A 24 -13.47 3.26 1.92
CA LYS A 24 -13.51 4.52 2.66
C LYS A 24 -12.21 4.78 3.43
N ALA A 25 -11.72 3.78 4.18
CA ALA A 25 -10.49 3.91 4.94
C ALA A 25 -9.26 4.12 4.05
N ARG A 26 -9.19 3.38 2.93
CA ARG A 26 -8.17 3.52 1.88
C ARG A 26 -8.16 4.95 1.32
N ALA A 27 -9.33 5.51 0.99
CA ALA A 27 -9.41 6.86 0.46
C ALA A 27 -8.92 7.90 1.48
N ALA A 28 -9.31 7.77 2.75
CA ALA A 28 -8.84 8.64 3.82
C ALA A 28 -7.31 8.54 4.02
N PHE A 29 -6.76 7.32 4.02
CA PHE A 29 -5.33 7.11 4.14
C PHE A 29 -4.54 7.70 2.97
N LEU A 30 -4.99 7.53 1.73
CA LEU A 30 -4.32 8.10 0.56
C LEU A 30 -4.40 9.63 0.50
N ALA A 31 -5.40 10.25 1.14
CA ALA A 31 -5.46 11.70 1.23
C ALA A 31 -4.34 12.29 2.10
N VAL A 32 -3.91 11.56 3.14
CA VAL A 32 -2.82 11.97 4.04
C VAL A 32 -1.46 11.38 3.66
N HIS A 33 -1.45 10.27 2.92
CA HIS A 33 -0.25 9.61 2.40
C HIS A 33 -0.34 9.48 0.86
N PRO A 34 -0.28 10.59 0.12
CA PRO A 34 -0.58 10.60 -1.32
C PRO A 34 0.53 10.01 -2.19
N PHE A 35 1.73 9.75 -1.65
CA PHE A 35 2.89 9.36 -2.43
C PHE A 35 3.30 7.91 -2.21
N CYS A 36 3.82 7.28 -3.26
CA CYS A 36 4.29 5.91 -3.27
C CYS A 36 5.61 5.79 -2.49
N ALA A 37 5.60 5.07 -1.37
CA ALA A 37 6.76 4.89 -0.51
C ALA A 37 7.98 4.33 -1.28
N PHE A 38 7.76 3.39 -2.21
CA PHE A 38 8.84 2.78 -2.97
C PHE A 38 9.41 3.73 -4.03
N CYS A 39 8.58 4.57 -4.66
CA CYS A 39 9.10 5.58 -5.58
C CYS A 39 9.96 6.63 -4.85
N LEU A 40 9.57 7.01 -3.63
CA LEU A 40 10.37 7.94 -2.81
C LEU A 40 11.70 7.31 -2.42
N ARG A 41 11.69 6.05 -2.00
CA ARG A 41 12.90 5.26 -1.73
C ARG A 41 13.82 5.19 -2.95
N ASP A 42 13.29 4.82 -4.11
CA ASP A 42 14.08 4.68 -5.34
C ASP A 42 14.68 6.03 -5.80
N ALA A 43 13.98 7.14 -5.53
CA ALA A 43 14.44 8.50 -5.80
C ALA A 43 15.38 9.06 -4.71
N GLY A 44 15.62 8.33 -3.62
CA GLY A 44 16.43 8.79 -2.48
C GLY A 44 15.82 9.97 -1.73
N ILE A 45 14.49 10.11 -1.72
CA ILE A 45 13.78 11.18 -1.02
C ILE A 45 13.32 10.67 0.35
N ALA A 46 13.92 11.21 1.42
CA ALA A 46 13.58 10.86 2.81
C ALA A 46 12.55 11.83 3.46
N ALA A 47 12.03 12.80 2.71
CA ALA A 47 11.06 13.77 3.20
C ALA A 47 9.73 13.09 3.57
N THR A 48 9.08 13.60 4.62
CA THR A 48 7.83 13.04 5.17
C THR A 48 6.62 13.97 5.03
N SER A 49 6.83 15.27 4.85
CA SER A 49 5.73 16.21 4.55
C SER A 49 5.45 16.29 3.05
N ILE A 50 4.20 16.61 2.71
CA ILE A 50 3.76 16.70 1.33
C ILE A 50 4.55 17.79 0.58
N GLU A 51 4.75 18.94 1.22
CA GLU A 51 5.45 20.09 0.64
C GLU A 51 6.92 19.76 0.35
N ALA A 52 7.60 19.11 1.30
CA ALA A 52 9.00 18.76 1.15
C ALA A 52 9.21 17.70 0.05
N ILE A 53 8.28 16.75 -0.10
CA ILE A 53 8.30 15.77 -1.19
C ILE A 53 8.10 16.45 -2.55
N ILE A 54 7.11 17.36 -2.66
CA ILE A 54 6.85 18.09 -3.91
C ILE A 54 8.08 18.88 -4.32
N LEU A 55 8.69 19.61 -3.39
CA LEU A 55 9.90 20.38 -3.64
C LEU A 55 11.05 19.48 -4.08
N ALA A 56 11.30 18.38 -3.37
CA ALA A 56 12.38 17.44 -3.69
C ALA A 56 12.21 16.80 -5.08
N CYS A 57 10.97 16.50 -5.49
CA CYS A 57 10.67 15.99 -6.84
C CYS A 57 10.89 17.06 -7.91
N ALA A 58 10.49 18.31 -7.65
CA ALA A 58 10.67 19.42 -8.59
C ALA A 58 12.16 19.72 -8.83
N GLU A 59 12.97 19.77 -7.77
CA GLU A 59 14.43 19.95 -7.86
C GLU A 59 15.10 18.87 -8.72
N ARG A 60 14.61 17.63 -8.60
CA ARG A 60 15.11 16.46 -9.36
C ARG A 60 14.49 16.33 -10.74
N ARG A 61 13.52 17.18 -11.10
CA ARG A 61 12.75 17.12 -12.35
C ARG A 61 12.09 15.76 -12.60
N ILE A 62 11.58 15.14 -11.54
CA ILE A 62 10.83 13.88 -11.63
C ILE A 62 9.34 14.12 -11.40
N ALA A 63 8.50 13.25 -11.99
CA ALA A 63 7.06 13.30 -11.76
C ALA A 63 6.74 13.01 -10.29
N LEU A 64 5.69 13.65 -9.77
CA LEU A 64 5.17 13.37 -8.43
C LEU A 64 4.70 11.91 -8.36
N PRO A 65 5.22 11.12 -7.40
CA PRO A 65 4.99 9.69 -7.39
C PRO A 65 3.69 9.32 -6.68
N TYR A 66 2.55 9.75 -7.21
CA TYR A 66 1.26 9.50 -6.56
C TYR A 66 1.00 8.00 -6.34
N ALA A 67 0.55 7.66 -5.13
CA ALA A 67 0.05 6.35 -4.78
C ALA A 67 -1.40 6.18 -5.24
N SER A 68 -1.73 4.97 -5.64
CA SER A 68 -3.09 4.58 -6.03
C SER A 68 -3.57 3.34 -5.31
N VAL A 69 -2.77 2.77 -4.42
CA VAL A 69 -3.10 1.56 -3.66
C VAL A 69 -2.60 1.73 -2.23
N VAL A 70 -3.38 1.21 -1.28
CA VAL A 70 -2.91 0.97 0.09
C VAL A 70 -2.62 -0.50 0.22
N ASP A 71 -1.42 -0.80 0.66
CA ASP A 71 -0.90 -2.13 0.85
C ASP A 71 -0.64 -2.40 2.33
N HIS A 72 -0.80 -3.66 2.74
CA HIS A 72 -0.43 -4.11 4.08
C HIS A 72 1.07 -4.43 4.07
N MET A 73 1.88 -3.70 4.85
CA MET A 73 3.32 -3.96 4.99
C MET A 73 3.56 -5.41 5.39
N ASP A 74 2.89 -5.85 6.45
CA ASP A 74 2.83 -7.24 6.88
C ASP A 74 1.61 -7.94 6.28
N PRO A 75 1.76 -9.10 5.63
CA PRO A 75 0.62 -9.87 5.17
C PRO A 75 -0.29 -10.24 6.35
N HIS A 76 -1.53 -9.74 6.35
CA HIS A 76 -2.44 -9.93 7.47
C HIS A 76 -2.92 -11.38 7.66
N ARG A 77 -2.74 -12.26 6.64
CA ARG A 77 -3.05 -13.71 6.68
C ARG A 77 -4.44 -14.07 7.27
N GLY A 78 -5.42 -13.18 7.09
CA GLY A 78 -6.78 -13.33 7.63
C GLY A 78 -7.01 -12.71 9.01
N ASP A 79 -5.97 -12.27 9.72
CA ASP A 79 -6.09 -11.53 10.97
C ASP A 79 -6.62 -10.11 10.71
N MET A 80 -7.84 -9.86 11.18
CA MET A 80 -8.50 -8.57 10.99
C MET A 80 -7.93 -7.45 11.87
N LYS A 81 -7.20 -7.77 12.96
CA LYS A 81 -6.50 -6.76 13.75
C LYS A 81 -5.34 -6.17 12.96
N VAL A 82 -4.53 -7.04 12.34
CA VAL A 82 -3.45 -6.63 11.43
C VAL A 82 -4.01 -5.92 10.20
N PHE A 83 -5.13 -6.41 9.65
CA PHE A 83 -5.77 -5.79 8.49
C PHE A 83 -6.15 -4.32 8.74
N TRP A 84 -6.68 -4.01 9.93
CA TRP A 84 -7.18 -2.68 10.29
C TRP A 84 -6.17 -1.78 11.01
N ASP A 85 -4.95 -2.27 11.27
CA ASP A 85 -3.88 -1.47 11.84
C ASP A 85 -3.27 -0.56 10.76
N SER A 86 -3.72 0.69 10.72
CA SER A 86 -3.24 1.66 9.73
C SER A 86 -1.77 2.03 9.90
N ALA A 87 -1.15 1.76 11.05
CA ALA A 87 0.29 1.94 11.21
C ALA A 87 1.10 0.92 10.38
N ARG A 88 0.46 -0.18 9.96
CA ARG A 88 1.02 -1.21 9.09
C ARG A 88 0.60 -1.06 7.64
N TRP A 89 -0.05 0.04 7.29
CA TRP A 89 -0.40 0.36 5.91
C TRP A 89 0.70 1.17 5.24
N GLN A 90 0.93 0.92 3.95
CA GLN A 90 1.81 1.74 3.11
C GLN A 90 1.10 2.16 1.83
N SER A 91 1.39 3.38 1.37
CA SER A 91 0.91 3.93 0.11
C SER A 91 1.84 3.53 -1.03
N LEU A 92 1.31 2.87 -2.07
CA LEU A 92 2.07 2.43 -3.24
C LEU A 92 1.37 2.83 -4.54
N CYS A 93 2.15 3.01 -5.61
CA CYS A 93 1.60 3.06 -6.97
C CYS A 93 1.31 1.64 -7.46
N ALA A 94 0.40 1.50 -8.43
CA ALA A 94 0.02 0.20 -8.99
C ALA A 94 1.23 -0.61 -9.50
N ARG A 95 2.25 0.06 -10.05
CA ARG A 95 3.49 -0.59 -10.52
C ARG A 95 4.26 -1.27 -9.39
N HIS A 96 4.52 -0.57 -8.29
CA HIS A 96 5.28 -1.14 -7.17
C HIS A 96 4.49 -2.17 -6.38
N HIS A 97 3.16 -1.97 -6.27
CA HIS A 97 2.29 -2.94 -5.63
C HIS A 97 2.27 -4.29 -6.39
N SER A 98 2.01 -4.27 -7.70
CA SER A 98 1.89 -5.49 -8.50
C SER A 98 3.22 -6.13 -8.91
N GLY A 99 4.33 -5.40 -8.80
CA GLY A 99 5.66 -5.91 -9.16
C GLY A 99 6.47 -6.32 -7.93
N GLU A 100 7.12 -5.32 -7.31
CA GLU A 100 8.09 -5.55 -6.24
C GLU A 100 7.43 -6.11 -4.98
N LYS A 101 6.32 -5.50 -4.51
CA LYS A 101 5.66 -5.96 -3.29
C LYS A 101 5.09 -7.37 -3.46
N GLN A 102 4.42 -7.64 -4.58
CA GLN A 102 3.95 -8.99 -4.87
C GLN A 102 5.09 -10.03 -4.91
N SER A 103 6.27 -9.66 -5.42
CA SER A 103 7.45 -10.54 -5.41
C SER A 103 8.00 -10.76 -4.00
N GLN A 104 8.05 -9.73 -3.15
CA GLN A 104 8.48 -9.85 -1.75
C GLN A 104 7.55 -10.81 -0.98
N GLU A 105 6.24 -10.70 -1.18
CA GLU A 105 5.25 -11.60 -0.56
C GLU A 105 5.36 -13.06 -1.01
N ALA A 106 5.82 -13.32 -2.23
CA ALA A 106 5.95 -14.69 -2.74
C ALA A 106 7.20 -15.42 -2.21
N ARG A 107 8.18 -14.67 -1.68
CA ARG A 107 9.46 -15.21 -1.20
C ARG A 107 9.48 -15.51 0.31
N GLY A 108 8.43 -15.15 1.05
CA GLY A 108 8.29 -15.38 2.50
C GLY A 108 7.01 -16.11 2.88
#